data_AF-A0A9X8E3A2-F1
#
_entry.id   AF-A0A9X8E3A2-F1
#
_cell.length_a   1.000
_cell.length_b   1.000
_cell.length_c   1.000
_cell.angle_alpha   90.00
_cell.angle_beta   90.00
_cell.angle_gamma   90.00
#
_symmetry.space_group_name_H-M   'P 1'
#
loop_
_entity.id
_entity.type
_entity.pdbx_description
1 polymer ?
#
loop_
_entity_poly.entity_id
_entity_poly.type
_entity_poly.pdbx_seq_one_letter_code
_entity_poly.pdbx_strand_id
1 'polypeptide(L)'
;MVTVVDVGEIPLHAKHVPTNELPKDHAVGPLVTLRHANVNILELQERLRLLEQTMGIWDPANQVGNVPIRRAGHDVWGIDKIMLVFCDDYMKNVYEFPWLATWIDVLQPLFDLLNVPLNRVHNYWSHPRVHLIFDYVDAAYPLASTPRIHLTPDMVLHQTRRSVDVSTLHGSRVPPSFVVIGAQKAGTTSLYDYITQHDLAIPSIRKETHYLDWRWDPSLPPLDDPNGVAKHKAMYLRYFRTDILLPNPSIQSGEATPSYLLGGSIVIDRFKALMDDQCKILAILRNPVDRAFSHYNMTADTQGNPEQLRNRSVMHGFIIPTSTRCVIGGTRRWQIVTAEIAELEALGIHPDMSFDAFDDVFLKSRVNFTHGGHSFVGRGLYALQLAGWYQAFPSSRIHVVNMDDMKTPTGLQNVMDTVFSFLDLPPYAIQDTSAKNTRAYAAPLNADTRQRLEVFYAPFNAKLKTLLQGSSTTSFSWAV
;
A
#
# COMPACT_ATOMS: atom_id res chain seq x y z
N MET A 1 -28.15 -32.13 24.30
CA MET A 1 -28.08 -31.61 22.93
C MET A 1 -28.13 -30.10 23.02
N VAL A 2 -26.99 -29.42 22.87
CA VAL A 2 -26.93 -27.96 22.74
C VAL A 2 -26.78 -27.70 21.26
N THR A 3 -27.72 -26.97 20.67
CA THR A 3 -27.71 -26.58 19.26
C THR A 3 -26.52 -25.67 19.01
N VAL A 4 -25.56 -26.14 18.22
CA VAL A 4 -24.42 -25.35 17.75
C VAL A 4 -24.95 -24.36 16.71
N VAL A 5 -24.84 -23.07 17.01
CA VAL A 5 -25.15 -21.99 16.05
C VAL A 5 -23.98 -21.93 15.07
N ASP A 6 -24.29 -22.04 13.79
CA ASP A 6 -23.33 -22.07 12.68
C ASP A 6 -22.44 -20.81 12.72
N VAL A 7 -21.12 -21.02 12.76
CA VAL A 7 -20.13 -19.95 12.87
C VAL A 7 -19.68 -19.62 11.45
N GLY A 8 -20.13 -18.49 10.92
CA GLY A 8 -19.70 -18.02 9.60
C GLY A 8 -18.18 -17.84 9.55
N GLU A 9 -17.55 -18.23 8.45
CA GLU A 9 -16.13 -17.93 8.20
C GLU A 9 -15.91 -16.41 8.20
N ILE A 10 -14.96 -15.93 9.01
CA ILE A 10 -14.49 -14.54 8.95
C ILE A 10 -13.56 -14.43 7.73
N PRO A 11 -13.92 -13.69 6.67
CA PRO A 11 -13.07 -13.55 5.51
C PRO A 11 -11.70 -12.95 5.85
N LEU A 12 -10.65 -13.35 5.15
CA LEU A 12 -9.28 -12.87 5.40
C LEU A 12 -9.15 -11.34 5.41
N HIS A 13 -9.90 -10.66 4.53
CA HIS A 13 -9.93 -9.19 4.46
C HIS A 13 -10.56 -8.52 5.71
N ALA A 14 -11.33 -9.26 6.51
CA ALA A 14 -11.92 -8.77 7.75
C ALA A 14 -10.97 -8.97 8.95
N LYS A 15 -9.91 -9.79 8.84
CA LYS A 15 -8.88 -9.96 9.88
C LYS A 15 -7.95 -8.74 10.05
N HIS A 16 -8.27 -7.61 9.41
CA HIS A 16 -7.47 -6.38 9.41
C HIS A 16 -7.61 -5.58 10.71
N VAL A 17 -8.65 -5.85 11.50
CA VAL A 17 -8.88 -5.26 12.82
C VAL A 17 -9.13 -6.37 13.85
N PRO A 18 -8.90 -6.10 15.16
CA PRO A 18 -9.31 -7.01 16.23
C PRO A 18 -10.77 -7.48 16.12
N THR A 19 -11.07 -8.73 16.49
CA THR A 19 -12.43 -9.32 16.35
C THR A 19 -13.51 -8.51 17.08
N ASN A 20 -13.15 -7.85 18.19
CA ASN A 20 -14.03 -6.94 18.95
C ASN A 20 -14.34 -5.61 18.23
N GLU A 21 -13.65 -5.29 17.14
CA GLU A 21 -13.88 -4.12 16.29
C GLU A 21 -14.66 -4.46 15.00
N LEU A 22 -15.03 -5.73 14.79
CA LEU A 22 -15.83 -6.13 13.63
C LEU A 22 -17.28 -5.61 13.72
N PRO A 23 -17.91 -5.31 12.57
CA PRO A 23 -19.33 -4.96 12.49
C PRO A 23 -20.25 -6.00 13.18
N LYS A 24 -21.29 -5.52 13.89
CA LYS A 24 -22.18 -6.33 14.76
C LYS A 24 -23.05 -7.35 14.02
N ASP A 25 -23.12 -7.26 12.70
CA ASP A 25 -23.77 -8.18 11.79
C ASP A 25 -23.03 -9.54 11.68
N HIS A 26 -21.85 -9.64 12.26
CA HIS A 26 -21.20 -10.93 12.53
C HIS A 26 -21.56 -11.43 13.93
N ALA A 27 -22.19 -12.60 14.01
CA ALA A 27 -22.34 -13.30 15.27
C ALA A 27 -20.96 -13.81 15.71
N VAL A 28 -20.35 -13.11 16.68
CA VAL A 28 -19.22 -13.67 17.42
C VAL A 28 -19.82 -14.80 18.26
N GLY A 29 -19.56 -16.05 17.86
CA GLY A 29 -19.89 -17.23 18.67
C GLY A 29 -19.22 -17.16 20.05
N PRO A 30 -19.33 -18.20 20.88
CA PRO A 30 -18.51 -18.27 22.10
C PRO A 30 -17.05 -17.96 21.77
N LEU A 31 -16.38 -17.14 22.61
CA LEU A 31 -14.98 -16.71 22.47
C LEU A 31 -14.00 -17.88 22.28
N VAL A 32 -14.48 -19.10 22.55
CA VAL A 32 -13.89 -20.38 22.17
C VAL A 32 -14.79 -21.01 21.11
N THR A 33 -14.38 -20.97 19.84
CA THR A 33 -14.96 -21.86 18.84
C THR A 33 -14.22 -23.19 18.95
N LEU A 34 -14.93 -24.23 19.38
CA LEU A 34 -14.53 -25.57 18.96
C LEU A 34 -14.71 -25.56 17.43
N ARG A 35 -13.63 -25.34 16.67
CA ARG A 35 -13.63 -25.95 15.33
C ARG A 35 -13.98 -27.41 15.58
N HIS A 36 -14.97 -27.94 14.89
CA HIS A 36 -15.20 -29.37 14.81
C HIS A 36 -13.93 -30.00 14.24
N ALA A 37 -12.95 -30.24 15.11
CA ALA A 37 -11.69 -30.85 14.79
C ALA A 37 -11.71 -32.21 15.49
N ASN A 38 -11.41 -33.26 14.73
CA ASN A 38 -11.27 -34.62 15.26
C ASN A 38 -9.97 -34.79 16.09
N VAL A 39 -9.42 -33.70 16.63
CA VAL A 39 -8.20 -33.70 17.42
C VAL A 39 -8.58 -33.76 18.90
N ASN A 40 -8.23 -34.87 19.56
CA ASN A 40 -8.42 -35.03 20.99
C ASN A 40 -7.36 -34.22 21.75
N ILE A 41 -7.79 -33.21 22.50
CA ILE A 41 -6.90 -32.34 23.28
C ILE A 41 -6.87 -32.68 24.79
N LEU A 42 -7.52 -33.76 25.23
CA LEU A 42 -7.61 -34.10 26.67
C LEU A 42 -6.23 -34.31 27.30
N GLU A 43 -5.33 -34.98 26.60
CA GLU A 43 -3.98 -35.23 27.11
C GLU A 43 -3.16 -33.94 27.20
N LEU A 44 -3.33 -33.03 26.25
CA LEU A 44 -2.74 -31.69 26.33
C LEU A 44 -3.31 -30.91 27.54
N GLN A 45 -4.62 -30.97 27.77
CA GLN A 45 -5.28 -30.31 28.90
C GLN A 45 -4.76 -30.83 30.25
N GLU A 46 -4.62 -32.15 30.40
CA GLU A 46 -4.09 -32.74 31.63
C GLU A 46 -2.62 -32.38 31.84
N ARG A 47 -1.80 -32.36 30.78
CA ARG A 47 -0.41 -31.91 30.87
C ARG A 47 -0.31 -30.43 31.28
N LEU A 48 -1.18 -29.55 30.74
CA LEU A 48 -1.23 -28.14 31.14
C LEU A 48 -1.68 -27.96 32.60
N ARG A 49 -2.65 -28.75 33.04
CA ARG A 49 -3.15 -28.72 34.43
C ARG A 49 -2.09 -29.20 35.41
N LEU A 50 -1.42 -30.30 35.09
CA LEU A 50 -0.30 -30.81 35.89
C LEU A 50 0.83 -29.78 35.94
N LEU A 51 1.15 -29.17 34.80
CA LEU A 51 2.15 -28.10 34.70
C LEU A 51 1.80 -26.91 35.61
N GLU A 52 0.55 -26.43 35.57
CA GLU A 52 0.04 -25.35 36.44
C GLU A 52 0.14 -25.70 37.94
N GLN A 53 -0.06 -26.97 38.29
CA GLN A 53 -0.01 -27.45 39.68
C GLN A 53 1.41 -27.72 40.19
N THR A 54 2.32 -28.14 39.31
CA THR A 54 3.66 -28.63 39.67
C THR A 54 4.75 -27.58 39.52
N MET A 55 4.49 -26.54 38.74
CA MET A 55 5.39 -25.41 38.58
C MET A 55 4.73 -24.17 39.21
N GLY A 56 5.42 -23.47 40.11
CA GLY A 56 5.03 -22.13 40.59
C GLY A 56 5.30 -21.04 39.53
N ILE A 57 4.95 -21.31 38.28
CA ILE A 57 5.42 -20.59 37.07
C ILE A 57 4.68 -19.29 36.80
N TRP A 58 3.51 -19.10 37.37
CA TRP A 58 2.77 -17.84 37.23
C TRP A 58 2.38 -17.31 38.61
N ASP A 59 3.16 -16.34 39.06
CA ASP A 59 2.89 -15.49 40.22
C ASP A 59 3.02 -14.04 39.73
N PRO A 60 2.01 -13.16 39.89
CA PRO A 60 2.14 -11.75 39.57
C PRO A 60 3.37 -11.08 40.21
N ALA A 61 3.82 -11.54 41.38
CA ALA A 61 5.03 -11.06 42.04
C ALA A 61 6.32 -11.37 41.26
N ASN A 62 6.31 -12.39 40.39
CA ASN A 62 7.43 -12.75 39.53
C ASN A 62 7.49 -11.92 38.23
N GLN A 63 6.52 -11.04 37.97
CA GLN A 63 6.49 -10.16 36.78
C GLN A 63 7.26 -8.85 36.96
N VAL A 64 7.79 -8.57 38.15
CA VAL A 64 8.44 -7.29 38.50
C VAL A 64 9.63 -6.94 37.58
N GLY A 65 10.27 -7.96 36.97
CA GLY A 65 11.36 -7.78 36.00
C GLY A 65 10.99 -8.05 34.54
N ASN A 66 9.71 -8.24 34.22
CA ASN A 66 9.28 -8.52 32.85
C ASN A 66 9.01 -7.24 32.07
N VAL A 67 9.22 -7.30 30.75
CA VAL A 67 8.83 -6.24 29.82
C VAL A 67 7.32 -6.38 29.57
N PRO A 68 6.48 -5.40 29.93
CA PRO A 68 5.04 -5.45 29.63
C PRO A 68 4.76 -5.44 28.12
N ILE A 69 3.79 -6.26 27.69
CA ILE A 69 3.28 -6.33 26.32
C ILE A 69 1.78 -5.99 26.35
N ARG A 70 1.36 -4.99 25.56
CA ARG A 70 -0.04 -4.58 25.39
C ARG A 70 -0.63 -5.14 24.09
N ARG A 71 -1.85 -5.68 24.18
CA ARG A 71 -2.60 -6.31 23.08
C ARG A 71 -4.06 -5.87 23.15
N ALA A 72 -4.47 -4.99 22.24
CA ALA A 72 -5.77 -4.33 22.29
C ALA A 72 -6.97 -5.28 22.51
N GLY A 73 -7.01 -6.44 21.84
CA GLY A 73 -8.10 -7.41 22.04
C GLY A 73 -8.07 -8.13 23.39
N HIS A 74 -6.91 -8.67 23.78
CA HIS A 74 -6.76 -9.46 25.01
C HIS A 74 -6.93 -8.61 26.27
N ASP A 75 -6.34 -7.41 26.27
CA ASP A 75 -6.38 -6.50 27.41
C ASP A 75 -7.82 -6.01 27.63
N VAL A 76 -8.57 -5.72 26.56
CA VAL A 76 -10.00 -5.36 26.65
C VAL A 76 -10.86 -6.51 27.18
N TRP A 77 -10.50 -7.76 26.86
CA TRP A 77 -11.20 -8.94 27.36
C TRP A 77 -10.77 -9.39 28.76
N GLY A 78 -9.81 -8.70 29.41
CA GLY A 78 -9.29 -9.07 30.73
C GLY A 78 -8.52 -10.38 30.70
N ILE A 79 -7.93 -10.74 29.55
CA ILE A 79 -7.15 -11.96 29.40
C ILE A 79 -5.71 -11.67 29.84
N ASP A 80 -5.50 -11.74 31.15
CA ASP A 80 -4.20 -11.51 31.80
C ASP A 80 -3.30 -12.77 31.77
N LYS A 81 -3.88 -13.91 31.39
CA LYS A 81 -3.21 -15.21 31.37
C LYS A 81 -3.43 -15.87 30.01
N ILE A 82 -2.35 -16.02 29.25
CA ILE A 82 -2.35 -16.88 28.07
C ILE A 82 -1.27 -17.94 28.23
N MET A 83 -1.72 -19.17 28.46
CA MET A 83 -0.85 -20.33 28.59
C MET A 83 -0.37 -20.83 27.22
N LEU A 84 -1.16 -20.57 26.15
CA LEU A 84 -0.92 -21.00 24.77
C LEU A 84 -1.42 -19.93 23.80
N VAL A 85 -0.55 -19.42 22.93
CA VAL A 85 -0.90 -18.57 21.78
C VAL A 85 -0.54 -19.31 20.50
N PHE A 86 -1.53 -19.47 19.61
CA PHE A 86 -1.32 -19.81 18.21
C PHE A 86 -1.54 -18.53 17.39
N CYS A 87 -0.48 -18.03 16.75
CA CYS A 87 -0.57 -16.89 15.82
C CYS A 87 -0.52 -17.37 14.36
N ASP A 88 -1.21 -16.64 13.49
CA ASP A 88 -1.33 -16.88 12.05
C ASP A 88 -0.86 -15.63 11.27
N ASP A 89 0.19 -14.95 11.73
CA ASP A 89 0.42 -13.57 11.28
C ASP A 89 1.88 -13.05 11.26
N TYR A 90 2.87 -13.88 10.91
CA TYR A 90 4.17 -13.41 10.36
C TYR A 90 4.99 -12.46 11.26
N MET A 91 5.13 -12.79 12.55
CA MET A 91 5.83 -11.96 13.53
C MET A 91 7.23 -12.44 13.95
N LYS A 92 8.16 -12.41 12.98
CA LYS A 92 9.59 -11.99 13.01
C LYS A 92 10.55 -12.20 14.23
N ASN A 93 10.22 -12.86 15.35
CA ASN A 93 11.20 -13.34 16.36
C ASN A 93 10.68 -14.54 17.21
N VAL A 94 11.62 -15.41 17.63
CA VAL A 94 11.45 -16.76 18.20
C VAL A 94 11.43 -16.78 19.73
N TYR A 95 10.55 -17.60 20.33
CA TYR A 95 10.64 -17.99 21.75
C TYR A 95 10.51 -19.50 21.94
N GLU A 96 11.14 -19.95 23.03
CA GLU A 96 11.42 -21.34 23.37
C GLU A 96 10.18 -22.10 23.83
N PHE A 97 10.10 -23.36 23.41
CA PHE A 97 9.17 -24.34 23.96
C PHE A 97 10.02 -25.44 24.61
N PRO A 98 10.43 -25.29 25.89
CA PRO A 98 11.43 -26.16 26.54
C PRO A 98 11.00 -27.64 26.59
N TRP A 99 9.73 -27.91 26.31
CA TRP A 99 9.12 -29.24 26.34
C TRP A 99 8.64 -29.71 24.97
N LEU A 100 9.02 -29.05 23.87
CA LEU A 100 8.48 -29.40 22.54
C LEU A 100 8.80 -30.85 22.19
N ALA A 101 10.04 -31.26 22.39
CA ALA A 101 10.45 -32.64 22.14
C ALA A 101 9.69 -33.65 23.01
N THR A 102 9.27 -33.27 24.21
CA THR A 102 8.54 -34.14 25.15
C THR A 102 7.02 -34.06 25.00
N TRP A 103 6.49 -33.04 24.31
CA TRP A 103 5.06 -32.81 24.10
C TRP A 103 4.67 -32.87 22.62
N ILE A 104 5.60 -33.24 21.73
CA ILE A 104 5.36 -33.27 20.28
C ILE A 104 4.24 -34.25 19.91
N ASP A 105 4.09 -35.31 20.68
CA ASP A 105 3.05 -36.32 20.53
C ASP A 105 1.63 -35.74 20.70
N VAL A 106 1.44 -34.80 21.62
CA VAL A 106 0.15 -34.13 21.87
C VAL A 106 -0.03 -32.84 21.07
N LEU A 107 1.06 -32.23 20.58
CA LEU A 107 1.03 -30.98 19.82
C LEU A 107 0.97 -31.20 18.31
N GLN A 108 1.53 -32.30 17.80
CA GLN A 108 1.56 -32.60 16.37
C GLN A 108 0.18 -32.58 15.69
N PRO A 109 -0.86 -33.21 16.27
CA PRO A 109 -2.19 -33.20 15.67
C PRO A 109 -2.78 -31.79 15.55
N LEU A 110 -2.40 -30.87 16.44
CA LEU A 110 -2.80 -29.46 16.37
C LEU A 110 -2.05 -28.71 15.27
N PHE A 111 -0.75 -28.96 15.11
CA PHE A 111 0.02 -28.41 14.00
C PHE A 111 -0.53 -28.87 12.64
N ASP A 112 -0.85 -30.16 12.50
CA ASP A 112 -1.46 -30.70 11.28
C ASP A 112 -2.81 -30.04 10.97
N LEU A 113 -3.67 -29.86 11.99
CA LEU A 113 -4.96 -29.16 11.86
C LEU A 113 -4.79 -27.69 11.41
N LEU A 114 -3.73 -27.04 11.89
CA LEU A 114 -3.40 -25.65 11.56
C LEU A 114 -2.58 -25.53 10.27
N ASN A 115 -2.29 -26.65 9.59
CA ASN A 115 -1.44 -26.71 8.40
C ASN A 115 -0.03 -26.14 8.64
N VAL A 116 0.54 -26.50 9.78
CA VAL A 116 1.85 -26.07 10.27
C VAL A 116 2.86 -27.20 10.06
N PRO A 117 3.88 -27.03 9.19
CA PRO A 117 4.91 -28.04 9.00
C PRO A 117 5.85 -28.13 10.21
N LEU A 118 6.10 -29.35 10.72
CA LEU A 118 7.01 -29.56 11.85
C LEU A 118 8.43 -29.07 11.64
N ASN A 119 8.93 -29.19 10.40
CA ASN A 119 10.25 -28.69 10.02
C ASN A 119 10.32 -27.15 10.00
N ARG A 120 9.23 -26.43 10.30
CA ARG A 120 9.22 -24.98 10.54
C ARG A 120 9.19 -24.66 12.04
N VAL A 121 9.25 -25.67 12.91
CA VAL A 121 9.28 -25.54 14.38
C VAL A 121 10.67 -25.95 14.88
N HIS A 122 11.53 -24.98 15.20
CA HIS A 122 12.94 -25.21 15.58
C HIS A 122 13.31 -24.56 16.93
N ASN A 123 14.23 -25.19 17.67
CA ASN A 123 14.83 -24.66 18.89
C ASN A 123 16.25 -24.14 18.62
N TYR A 124 16.50 -22.87 18.91
CA TYR A 124 17.82 -22.23 18.72
C TYR A 124 18.52 -21.84 20.04
N TRP A 125 17.96 -22.17 21.22
CA TRP A 125 18.51 -21.84 22.55
C TRP A 125 18.56 -23.03 23.50
N SER A 126 19.29 -22.86 24.63
CA SER A 126 19.63 -23.92 25.58
C SER A 126 19.10 -23.71 27.02
N HIS A 127 18.18 -22.78 27.28
CA HIS A 127 17.76 -22.41 28.64
C HIS A 127 16.23 -22.24 28.76
N PRO A 128 15.54 -22.87 29.73
CA PRO A 128 14.07 -22.94 29.84
C PRO A 128 13.32 -21.62 30.04
N ARG A 129 12.18 -21.45 29.36
CA ARG A 129 11.19 -20.36 29.54
C ARG A 129 9.76 -20.88 29.40
N VAL A 130 8.84 -20.31 30.18
CA VAL A 130 7.40 -20.64 30.12
C VAL A 130 6.64 -19.48 29.50
N HIS A 131 6.61 -19.42 28.17
CA HIS A 131 5.64 -18.64 27.41
C HIS A 131 5.42 -19.35 26.08
N LEU A 132 4.26 -19.98 25.90
CA LEU A 132 3.99 -20.73 24.68
C LEU A 132 3.37 -19.80 23.63
N ILE A 133 4.22 -19.23 22.80
CA ILE A 133 3.85 -18.53 21.56
C ILE A 133 4.52 -19.28 20.41
N PHE A 134 3.72 -19.86 19.50
CA PHE A 134 4.22 -20.55 18.31
C PHE A 134 4.27 -19.58 17.12
N ASP A 135 5.46 -19.09 16.77
CA ASP A 135 5.68 -18.26 15.58
C ASP A 135 6.70 -18.91 14.63
N TYR A 136 6.36 -18.97 13.34
CA TYR A 136 7.14 -19.63 12.29
C TYR A 136 8.18 -18.70 11.68
N VAL A 137 9.39 -19.23 11.45
CA VAL A 137 10.44 -18.54 10.68
C VAL A 137 10.92 -19.47 9.58
N ASP A 138 10.95 -18.99 8.34
CA ASP A 138 11.51 -19.76 7.23
C ASP A 138 13.00 -20.01 7.43
N ALA A 139 13.45 -21.23 7.08
CA ALA A 139 14.86 -21.59 7.16
C ALA A 139 15.78 -20.65 6.35
N ALA A 140 15.23 -19.95 5.36
CA ALA A 140 15.94 -18.96 4.54
C ALA A 140 16.01 -17.55 5.19
N TYR A 141 15.34 -17.30 6.32
CA TYR A 141 15.31 -15.97 6.94
C TYR A 141 16.66 -15.63 7.61
N PRO A 142 17.26 -14.46 7.33
CA PRO A 142 18.64 -14.19 7.71
C PRO A 142 18.78 -13.69 9.16
N LEU A 143 18.49 -14.57 10.13
CA LEU A 143 18.49 -14.32 11.58
C LEU A 143 19.79 -13.67 12.10
N ALA A 144 20.93 -13.96 11.48
CA ALA A 144 22.22 -13.43 11.89
C ALA A 144 22.37 -11.92 11.58
N SER A 145 21.71 -11.42 10.54
CA SER A 145 21.76 -10.01 10.13
C SER A 145 20.57 -9.19 10.62
N THR A 146 19.59 -9.82 11.28
CA THR A 146 18.41 -9.10 11.81
C THR A 146 18.80 -8.23 13.01
N PRO A 147 18.45 -6.92 13.00
CA PRO A 147 18.70 -6.04 14.13
C PRO A 147 18.06 -6.58 15.41
N ARG A 148 18.81 -6.54 16.52
CA ARG A 148 18.34 -7.00 17.83
C ARG A 148 18.09 -5.80 18.73
N ILE A 149 16.96 -5.80 19.42
CA ILE A 149 16.62 -4.80 20.43
C ILE A 149 16.79 -5.43 21.79
N HIS A 150 17.54 -4.78 22.69
CA HIS A 150 17.63 -5.19 24.08
C HIS A 150 16.44 -4.60 24.85
N LEU A 151 15.61 -5.48 25.42
CA LEU A 151 14.43 -5.08 26.16
C LEU A 151 14.73 -5.01 27.65
N THR A 152 14.29 -3.93 28.30
CA THR A 152 14.41 -3.72 29.75
C THR A 152 13.03 -3.62 30.40
N PRO A 153 12.87 -3.93 31.70
CA PRO A 153 11.56 -4.02 32.35
C PRO A 153 10.71 -2.73 32.32
N ASP A 154 11.35 -1.57 32.15
CA ASP A 154 10.72 -0.25 32.01
C ASP A 154 10.14 0.00 30.60
N MET A 155 10.50 -0.81 29.61
CA MET A 155 9.95 -0.72 28.26
C MET A 155 8.56 -1.33 28.19
N VAL A 156 7.68 -0.75 27.38
CA VAL A 156 6.37 -1.35 27.05
C VAL A 156 6.36 -1.69 25.57
N LEU A 157 5.92 -2.91 25.23
CA LEU A 157 5.72 -3.33 23.85
C LEU A 157 4.25 -3.24 23.47
N HIS A 158 3.97 -2.85 22.23
CA HIS A 158 2.68 -2.94 21.57
C HIS A 158 2.74 -4.05 20.54
N GLN A 159 1.89 -5.06 20.68
CA GLN A 159 1.80 -6.15 19.72
C GLN A 159 0.48 -6.06 18.95
N THR A 160 0.58 -6.07 17.63
CA THR A 160 -0.53 -6.36 16.73
C THR A 160 -0.32 -7.76 16.13
N ARG A 161 -1.28 -8.18 15.29
CA ARG A 161 -1.06 -9.33 14.42
C ARG A 161 0.16 -9.18 13.51
N ARG A 162 0.47 -7.95 13.07
CA ARG A 162 1.45 -7.70 12.00
C ARG A 162 2.79 -7.19 12.52
N SER A 163 2.84 -6.60 13.72
CA SER A 163 4.02 -5.93 14.27
C SER A 163 4.15 -6.04 15.79
N VAL A 164 5.38 -5.86 16.29
CA VAL A 164 5.71 -5.60 17.70
C VAL A 164 6.58 -4.36 17.70
N ASP A 165 6.11 -3.34 18.41
CA ASP A 165 6.74 -2.03 18.47
C ASP A 165 6.95 -1.62 19.93
N VAL A 166 8.02 -0.90 20.22
CA VAL A 166 8.23 -0.32 21.56
C VAL A 166 7.36 0.93 21.67
N SER A 167 6.65 1.09 22.80
CA SER A 167 5.73 2.20 23.06
C SER A 167 6.37 3.58 22.92
N THR A 168 7.67 3.70 23.22
CA THR A 168 8.44 4.93 23.07
C THR A 168 8.62 5.35 21.61
N LEU A 169 8.33 4.47 20.65
CA LEU A 169 8.34 4.76 19.21
C LEU A 169 6.98 5.28 18.72
N HIS A 170 5.99 5.47 19.59
CA HIS A 170 4.69 6.01 19.20
C HIS A 170 4.85 7.30 18.39
N GLY A 171 4.25 7.34 17.21
CA GLY A 171 4.24 8.51 16.34
C GLY A 171 5.58 8.82 15.68
N SER A 172 6.59 7.97 15.83
CA SER A 172 7.88 8.10 15.13
C SER A 172 7.76 7.95 13.61
N ARG A 173 6.64 7.38 13.14
CA ARG A 173 6.26 7.32 11.72
C ARG A 173 4.81 7.78 11.57
N VAL A 174 4.60 9.00 11.10
CA VAL A 174 3.26 9.52 10.82
C VAL A 174 2.86 9.14 9.39
N PRO A 175 1.64 8.61 9.14
CA PRO A 175 1.21 8.30 7.79
C PRO A 175 0.95 9.56 6.94
N PRO A 176 1.05 9.46 5.60
CA PRO A 176 1.45 8.27 4.84
C PRO A 176 2.96 8.01 4.88
N SER A 177 3.33 6.74 4.88
CA SER A 177 4.71 6.27 4.66
C SER A 177 5.11 6.33 3.19
N PHE A 178 4.15 6.24 2.27
CA PHE A 178 4.39 6.37 0.84
C PHE A 178 3.20 6.97 0.08
N VAL A 179 3.49 7.59 -1.07
CA VAL A 179 2.48 8.13 -1.98
C VAL A 179 2.82 7.74 -3.41
N VAL A 180 1.89 7.06 -4.09
CA VAL A 180 1.98 6.77 -5.54
C VAL A 180 1.35 7.94 -6.30
N ILE A 181 2.17 8.85 -6.82
CA ILE A 181 1.74 10.14 -7.39
C ILE A 181 1.20 10.03 -8.82
N GLY A 182 1.45 8.91 -9.51
CA GLY A 182 1.15 8.79 -10.93
C GLY A 182 1.78 7.57 -11.57
N ALA A 183 1.60 7.37 -12.88
CA ALA A 183 0.77 8.17 -13.78
C ALA A 183 -0.62 7.54 -13.99
N GLN A 184 -1.63 8.38 -14.23
CA GLN A 184 -2.98 7.88 -14.55
C GLN A 184 -2.93 6.96 -15.78
N LYS A 185 -3.59 5.80 -15.70
CA LYS A 185 -3.60 4.75 -16.74
C LYS A 185 -2.28 4.00 -16.95
N ALA A 186 -1.34 4.13 -16.02
CA ALA A 186 -0.10 3.35 -15.97
C ALA A 186 -0.12 2.19 -14.96
N GLY A 187 -1.27 1.87 -14.35
CA GLY A 187 -1.38 0.72 -13.43
C GLY A 187 -1.17 1.05 -11.95
N THR A 188 -1.38 2.29 -11.52
CA THR A 188 -1.27 2.73 -10.11
C THR A 188 -2.14 1.92 -9.15
N THR A 189 -3.29 1.41 -9.59
CA THR A 189 -4.13 0.54 -8.74
C THR A 189 -3.48 -0.81 -8.51
N SER A 190 -2.98 -1.47 -9.56
CA SER A 190 -2.25 -2.73 -9.40
C SER A 190 -1.04 -2.55 -8.49
N LEU A 191 -0.21 -1.51 -8.72
CA LEU A 191 0.96 -1.23 -7.89
C LEU A 191 0.59 -1.03 -6.42
N TYR A 192 -0.44 -0.22 -6.15
CA TYR A 192 -0.93 0.00 -4.79
C TYR A 192 -1.39 -1.31 -4.14
N ASP A 193 -2.19 -2.10 -4.86
CA ASP A 193 -2.72 -3.36 -4.38
C ASP A 193 -1.59 -4.37 -4.08
N TYR A 194 -0.56 -4.44 -4.94
CA TYR A 194 0.63 -5.27 -4.71
C TYR A 194 1.42 -4.83 -3.47
N ILE A 195 1.57 -3.52 -3.23
CA ILE A 195 2.22 -3.01 -2.01
C ILE A 195 1.42 -3.44 -0.78
N THR A 196 0.09 -3.31 -0.80
CA THR A 196 -0.79 -3.61 0.34
C THR A 196 -1.06 -5.11 0.56
N GLN A 197 -0.48 -6.00 -0.26
CA GLN A 197 -0.43 -7.42 0.06
C GLN A 197 0.61 -7.70 1.15
N HIS A 198 1.64 -6.86 1.27
CA HIS A 198 2.71 -7.05 2.25
C HIS A 198 2.16 -7.00 3.69
N ASP A 199 2.61 -7.90 4.56
CA ASP A 199 2.01 -8.03 5.90
C ASP A 199 2.15 -6.79 6.78
N LEU A 200 3.20 -6.00 6.59
CA LEU A 200 3.40 -4.70 7.24
C LEU A 200 2.81 -3.49 6.50
N ALA A 201 2.09 -3.66 5.40
CA ALA A 201 1.53 -2.56 4.62
C ALA A 201 0.00 -2.66 4.58
N ILE A 202 -0.69 -1.74 5.24
CA ILE A 202 -2.16 -1.72 5.25
C ILE A 202 -2.71 -0.63 4.31
N PRO A 203 -3.85 -0.88 3.64
CA PRO A 203 -4.47 0.13 2.80
C PRO A 203 -4.95 1.32 3.62
N SER A 204 -4.93 2.49 3.00
CA SER A 204 -5.62 3.68 3.49
C SER A 204 -7.13 3.45 3.46
N ILE A 205 -7.88 4.26 4.23
CA ILE A 205 -9.36 4.24 4.20
C ILE A 205 -9.87 4.57 2.80
N ARG A 206 -9.12 5.39 2.05
CA ARG A 206 -9.40 5.72 0.66
C ARG A 206 -8.11 5.75 -0.14
N LYS A 207 -7.94 4.78 -1.06
CA LYS A 207 -6.78 4.66 -1.95
C LYS A 207 -6.40 5.96 -2.66
N GLU A 208 -7.34 6.59 -3.36
CA GLU A 208 -7.11 7.89 -4.04
C GLU A 208 -7.70 8.99 -3.14
N THR A 209 -6.88 9.53 -2.24
CA THR A 209 -7.35 10.52 -1.27
C THR A 209 -7.76 11.80 -1.97
N HIS A 210 -7.02 12.20 -3.01
CA HIS A 210 -7.17 13.48 -3.69
C HIS A 210 -7.11 14.71 -2.77
N TYR A 211 -6.40 14.58 -1.65
CA TYR A 211 -6.31 15.66 -0.69
C TYR A 211 -5.45 16.82 -1.21
N LEU A 212 -4.31 16.51 -1.83
CA LEU A 212 -3.38 17.55 -2.29
C LEU A 212 -3.81 18.23 -3.58
N ASP A 213 -4.80 17.70 -4.30
CA ASP A 213 -5.33 18.28 -5.53
C ASP A 213 -6.71 18.92 -5.32
N TRP A 214 -7.80 18.19 -5.56
CA TRP A 214 -9.15 18.77 -5.68
C TRP A 214 -9.99 18.70 -4.40
N ARG A 215 -9.59 17.90 -3.40
CA ARG A 215 -10.18 17.98 -2.05
C ARG A 215 -9.45 18.94 -1.12
N TRP A 216 -8.50 19.71 -1.65
CA TRP A 216 -7.88 20.78 -0.88
C TRP A 216 -8.94 21.76 -0.41
N ASP A 217 -8.97 22.07 0.89
CA ASP A 217 -9.92 23.02 1.47
C ASP A 217 -9.30 24.42 1.55
N PRO A 218 -9.64 25.35 0.65
CA PRO A 218 -9.09 26.70 0.66
C PRO A 218 -9.64 27.57 1.81
N SER A 219 -10.63 27.11 2.57
CA SER A 219 -11.17 27.84 3.72
C SER A 219 -10.32 27.67 4.98
N LEU A 220 -9.42 26.67 5.00
CA LEU A 220 -8.44 26.51 6.06
C LEU A 220 -7.34 27.59 5.97
N PRO A 221 -6.66 27.92 7.07
CA PRO A 221 -5.56 28.87 7.04
C PRO A 221 -4.45 28.43 6.06
N PRO A 222 -3.76 29.38 5.43
CA PRO A 222 -2.73 29.10 4.42
C PRO A 222 -1.52 28.36 4.99
N LEU A 223 -0.68 27.79 4.12
CA LEU A 223 0.47 26.96 4.53
C LEU A 223 1.67 27.75 5.08
N ASP A 224 1.68 29.07 4.94
CA ASP A 224 2.62 29.94 5.63
C ASP A 224 2.23 30.21 7.10
N ASP A 225 1.03 29.79 7.52
CA ASP A 225 0.60 29.73 8.92
C ASP A 225 0.83 28.31 9.48
N PRO A 226 1.61 28.14 10.58
CA PRO A 226 1.77 26.85 11.26
C PRO A 226 0.44 26.18 11.64
N ASN A 227 -0.59 26.96 11.97
CA ASN A 227 -1.93 26.46 12.25
C ASN A 227 -2.64 25.95 10.99
N GLY A 228 -2.36 26.56 9.82
CA GLY A 228 -2.81 26.06 8.52
C GLY A 228 -2.20 24.71 8.19
N VAL A 229 -0.88 24.58 8.34
CA VAL A 229 -0.17 23.29 8.18
C VAL A 229 -0.76 22.22 9.10
N ALA A 230 -0.94 22.53 10.39
CA ALA A 230 -1.50 21.59 11.36
C ALA A 230 -2.92 21.14 11.02
N LYS A 231 -3.80 22.07 10.62
CA LYS A 231 -5.19 21.75 10.22
C LYS A 231 -5.24 20.93 8.93
N HIS A 232 -4.44 21.28 7.94
CA HIS A 232 -4.36 20.50 6.71
C HIS A 232 -3.81 19.09 6.97
N LYS A 233 -2.76 18.96 7.80
CA LYS A 233 -2.22 17.66 8.22
C LYS A 233 -3.27 16.84 8.95
N ALA A 234 -4.00 17.41 9.90
CA ALA A 234 -5.08 16.73 10.61
C ALA A 234 -6.18 16.24 9.67
N MET A 235 -6.59 17.05 8.68
CA MET A 235 -7.57 16.65 7.67
C MET A 235 -7.06 15.52 6.78
N TYR A 236 -5.80 15.57 6.38
CA TYR A 236 -5.19 14.52 5.56
C TYR A 236 -5.08 13.20 6.31
N LEU A 237 -4.74 13.24 7.59
CA LEU A 237 -4.63 12.05 8.45
C LEU A 237 -5.94 11.27 8.59
N ARG A 238 -7.11 11.88 8.31
CA ARG A 238 -8.42 11.20 8.35
C ARG A 238 -8.58 10.11 7.28
N TYR A 239 -7.69 10.06 6.28
CA TYR A 239 -7.67 8.99 5.28
C TYR A 239 -6.89 7.75 5.74
N PHE A 240 -6.31 7.77 6.94
CA PHE A 240 -5.47 6.69 7.46
C PHE A 240 -5.97 6.23 8.83
N ARG A 241 -5.73 4.95 9.15
CA ARG A 241 -6.03 4.34 10.45
C ARG A 241 -4.98 4.75 11.49
N THR A 242 -4.97 6.03 11.87
CA THR A 242 -4.00 6.60 12.83
C THR A 242 -4.06 5.93 14.21
N ASP A 243 -5.22 5.40 14.58
CA ASP A 243 -5.44 4.55 15.75
C ASP A 243 -4.55 3.29 15.74
N ILE A 244 -4.29 2.73 14.55
CA ILE A 244 -3.41 1.57 14.36
C ILE A 244 -1.98 2.02 14.06
N LEU A 245 -1.80 3.04 13.23
CA LEU A 245 -0.49 3.38 12.67
C LEU A 245 0.41 4.12 13.66
N LEU A 246 -0.13 5.04 14.49
CA LEU A 246 0.69 5.82 15.41
C LEU A 246 1.32 4.97 16.53
N PRO A 247 0.62 4.01 17.15
CA PRO A 247 1.24 3.12 18.14
C PRO A 247 2.19 2.07 17.54
N ASN A 248 2.09 1.80 16.23
CA ASN A 248 2.76 0.67 15.57
C ASN A 248 3.56 1.14 14.33
N PRO A 249 4.69 1.86 14.52
CA PRO A 249 5.48 2.48 13.45
C PRO A 249 6.14 1.49 12.48
N SER A 250 6.19 0.20 12.81
CA SER A 250 6.58 -0.87 11.87
C SER A 250 5.53 -1.12 10.79
N ILE A 251 4.26 -0.80 11.04
CA ILE A 251 3.18 -0.88 10.05
C ILE A 251 3.17 0.39 9.21
N GLN A 252 3.21 0.22 7.91
CA GLN A 252 3.16 1.29 6.94
C GLN A 252 1.76 1.40 6.31
N SER A 253 1.42 2.60 5.89
CA SER A 253 0.26 2.84 5.03
C SER A 253 0.58 3.99 4.07
N GLY A 254 -0.09 4.00 2.93
CA GLY A 254 0.12 5.00 1.91
C GLY A 254 -1.12 5.19 1.05
N GLU A 255 -1.01 6.07 0.06
CA GLU A 255 -2.08 6.34 -0.89
C GLU A 255 -1.58 6.30 -2.34
N ALA A 256 -2.51 6.28 -3.29
CA ALA A 256 -2.22 6.28 -4.71
C ALA A 256 -3.17 7.20 -5.47
N THR A 257 -2.84 8.49 -5.53
CA THR A 257 -3.58 9.51 -6.29
C THR A 257 -2.82 9.88 -7.58
N PRO A 258 -3.21 9.34 -8.75
CA PRO A 258 -2.40 9.46 -9.97
C PRO A 258 -2.36 10.86 -10.60
N SER A 259 -3.22 11.77 -10.13
CA SER A 259 -3.28 13.17 -10.56
C SER A 259 -2.23 14.04 -9.88
N TYR A 260 -1.61 13.60 -8.80
CA TYR A 260 -0.56 14.38 -8.12
C TYR A 260 0.65 14.66 -9.01
N LEU A 261 1.00 13.73 -9.91
CA LEU A 261 2.07 13.95 -10.89
C LEU A 261 1.81 15.15 -11.83
N LEU A 262 0.52 15.47 -12.07
CA LEU A 262 0.11 16.62 -12.88
C LEU A 262 -0.17 17.89 -12.07
N GLY A 263 -0.08 17.79 -10.75
CA GLY A 263 -0.47 18.89 -9.87
C GLY A 263 0.54 20.03 -9.79
N GLY A 264 1.68 19.90 -10.48
CA GLY A 264 2.66 20.96 -10.62
C GLY A 264 3.22 21.45 -9.29
N SER A 265 3.66 22.71 -9.26
CA SER A 265 4.21 23.30 -8.04
C SER A 265 3.18 23.29 -6.90
N ILE A 266 1.89 23.46 -7.20
CA ILE A 266 0.82 23.51 -6.20
C ILE A 266 0.77 22.22 -5.38
N VAL A 267 0.77 21.05 -6.02
CA VAL A 267 0.77 19.77 -5.29
C VAL A 267 2.11 19.51 -4.62
N ILE A 268 3.22 19.89 -5.25
CA ILE A 268 4.57 19.72 -4.68
C ILE A 268 4.71 20.53 -3.38
N ASP A 269 4.27 21.79 -3.36
CA ASP A 269 4.33 22.68 -2.21
C ASP A 269 3.44 22.16 -1.06
N ARG A 270 2.22 21.69 -1.40
CA ARG A 270 1.33 21.04 -0.44
C ARG A 270 1.94 19.75 0.12
N PHE A 271 2.58 18.92 -0.72
CA PHE A 271 3.26 17.72 -0.28
C PHE A 271 4.40 18.06 0.68
N LYS A 272 5.25 19.01 0.31
CA LYS A 272 6.40 19.47 1.12
C LYS A 272 5.97 20.00 2.48
N ALA A 273 4.83 20.70 2.56
CA ALA A 273 4.32 21.24 3.81
C ALA A 273 3.74 20.16 4.76
N LEU A 274 3.20 19.06 4.22
CA LEU A 274 2.40 18.11 5.01
C LEU A 274 3.10 16.79 5.32
N MET A 275 4.07 16.37 4.49
CA MET A 275 4.67 15.04 4.55
C MET A 275 5.93 15.02 5.42
N ASP A 276 6.08 13.96 6.20
CA ASP A 276 7.32 13.71 6.93
C ASP A 276 8.48 13.40 5.95
N ASP A 277 9.71 13.65 6.37
CA ASP A 277 10.90 13.41 5.54
C ASP A 277 11.10 11.94 5.15
N GLN A 278 10.53 11.03 5.95
CA GLN A 278 10.56 9.60 5.70
C GLN A 278 9.52 9.13 4.66
N CYS A 279 8.55 9.98 4.28
CA CYS A 279 7.55 9.63 3.29
C CYS A 279 8.19 9.46 1.90
N LYS A 280 7.98 8.29 1.30
CA LYS A 280 8.53 7.89 -0.01
C LYS A 280 7.55 8.20 -1.15
N ILE A 281 8.08 8.60 -2.30
CA ILE A 281 7.32 8.98 -3.48
C ILE A 281 7.52 7.89 -4.55
N LEU A 282 6.42 7.34 -5.06
CA LEU A 282 6.45 6.38 -6.17
C LEU A 282 5.74 6.94 -7.40
N ALA A 283 6.32 6.70 -8.57
CA ALA A 283 5.64 6.89 -9.85
C ALA A 283 5.73 5.59 -10.65
N ILE A 284 4.64 5.18 -11.28
CA ILE A 284 4.60 4.10 -12.26
C ILE A 284 4.34 4.69 -13.65
N LEU A 285 5.22 4.38 -14.60
CA LEU A 285 5.13 4.87 -15.96
C LEU A 285 4.78 3.74 -16.92
N ARG A 286 4.12 4.12 -18.01
CA ARG A 286 3.75 3.25 -19.14
C ARG A 286 4.15 3.98 -20.41
N ASN A 287 4.42 3.24 -21.50
CA ASN A 287 4.55 3.83 -22.83
C ASN A 287 3.49 4.93 -23.04
N PRO A 288 3.91 6.19 -23.27
CA PRO A 288 3.01 7.34 -23.23
C PRO A 288 1.95 7.30 -24.34
N VAL A 289 2.24 6.63 -25.46
CA VAL A 289 1.28 6.35 -26.55
C VAL A 289 0.17 5.44 -26.05
N ASP A 290 0.53 4.31 -25.42
CA ASP A 290 -0.43 3.34 -24.90
C ASP A 290 -1.20 3.90 -23.69
N ARG A 291 -0.56 4.76 -22.88
CA ARG A 291 -1.23 5.47 -21.79
C ARG A 291 -2.28 6.45 -22.34
N ALA A 292 -1.94 7.25 -23.36
CA ALA A 292 -2.88 8.17 -24.01
C ALA A 292 -4.06 7.40 -24.60
N PHE A 293 -3.79 6.30 -25.30
CA PHE A 293 -4.81 5.40 -25.85
C PHE A 293 -5.73 4.83 -24.75
N SER A 294 -5.14 4.36 -23.65
CA SER A 294 -5.90 3.83 -22.51
C SER A 294 -6.77 4.88 -21.84
N HIS A 295 -6.28 6.12 -21.74
CA HIS A 295 -7.02 7.24 -21.19
C HIS A 295 -8.21 7.60 -22.09
N TYR A 296 -7.98 7.72 -23.40
CA TYR A 296 -9.03 7.95 -24.39
C TYR A 296 -10.17 6.94 -24.23
N ASN A 297 -9.83 5.64 -24.23
CA ASN A 297 -10.82 4.57 -24.14
C ASN A 297 -11.57 4.56 -22.81
N MET A 298 -10.96 5.04 -21.73
CA MET A 298 -11.64 5.18 -20.44
C MET A 298 -12.69 6.30 -20.47
N THR A 299 -12.36 7.44 -21.08
CA THR A 299 -13.29 8.58 -21.17
C THR A 299 -14.40 8.32 -22.19
N ALA A 300 -14.07 7.71 -23.32
CA ALA A 300 -14.98 7.33 -24.39
C ALA A 300 -16.00 6.26 -24.00
N ASP A 301 -15.74 5.53 -22.92
CA ASP A 301 -16.57 4.42 -22.47
C ASP A 301 -17.93 4.91 -21.97
N THR A 302 -18.99 4.44 -22.65
CA THR A 302 -20.39 4.76 -22.36
C THR A 302 -20.99 3.85 -21.28
N GLN A 303 -20.27 2.81 -20.85
CA GLN A 303 -20.69 1.88 -19.82
C GLN A 303 -20.04 2.23 -18.47
N GLY A 304 -20.82 2.36 -17.41
CA GLY A 304 -20.30 2.64 -16.08
C GLY A 304 -21.39 3.04 -15.10
N ASN A 305 -21.03 3.12 -13.82
CA ASN A 305 -21.95 3.62 -12.80
C ASN A 305 -22.20 5.14 -13.00
N PRO A 306 -23.26 5.72 -12.40
CA PRO A 306 -23.60 7.13 -12.59
C PRO A 306 -22.46 8.11 -12.25
N GLU A 307 -21.65 7.81 -11.25
CA GLU A 307 -20.50 8.62 -10.87
C GLU A 307 -19.39 8.58 -11.93
N GLN A 308 -19.06 7.39 -12.43
CA GLN A 308 -18.11 7.21 -13.52
C GLN A 308 -18.56 7.95 -14.79
N LEU A 309 -19.85 7.87 -15.14
CA LEU A 309 -20.39 8.57 -16.30
C LEU A 309 -20.36 10.09 -16.11
N ARG A 310 -20.63 10.61 -14.90
CA ARG A 310 -20.48 12.04 -14.58
C ARG A 310 -19.03 12.48 -14.74
N ASN A 311 -18.08 11.78 -14.12
CA ASN A 311 -16.66 12.12 -14.16
C ASN A 311 -16.07 12.08 -15.59
N ARG A 312 -16.56 11.18 -16.45
CA ARG A 312 -16.15 11.10 -17.86
C ARG A 312 -16.76 12.20 -18.75
N SER A 313 -17.81 12.87 -18.29
CA SER A 313 -18.51 13.92 -19.07
C SER A 313 -17.82 15.29 -18.98
N VAL A 314 -16.85 15.44 -18.08
CA VAL A 314 -16.11 16.70 -17.85
C VAL A 314 -14.81 16.66 -18.66
N MET A 315 -14.91 17.17 -19.89
CA MET A 315 -13.79 17.45 -20.78
C MET A 315 -13.83 18.94 -21.10
N HIS A 316 -12.93 19.73 -20.50
CA HIS A 316 -12.67 21.16 -20.80
C HIS A 316 -13.84 22.01 -21.28
N GLY A 317 -14.64 22.63 -20.40
CA GLY A 317 -15.55 23.76 -20.73
C GLY A 317 -16.63 23.54 -21.81
N PHE A 318 -16.50 22.48 -22.59
CA PHE A 318 -17.45 21.91 -23.50
C PHE A 318 -18.15 20.85 -22.68
N ILE A 319 -19.34 21.21 -22.21
CA ILE A 319 -20.39 20.20 -22.10
C ILE A 319 -20.34 19.47 -23.43
N ILE A 320 -19.78 18.25 -23.49
CA ILE A 320 -19.92 17.41 -24.68
C ILE A 320 -21.42 17.17 -24.76
N PRO A 321 -22.13 17.80 -25.73
CA PRO A 321 -23.57 17.61 -25.83
C PRO A 321 -23.84 16.11 -25.90
N THR A 322 -24.94 15.65 -25.33
CA THR A 322 -25.33 14.23 -25.40
C THR A 322 -25.38 13.72 -26.85
N SER A 323 -25.57 14.62 -27.82
CA SER A 323 -25.49 14.36 -29.27
C SER A 323 -24.07 14.18 -29.82
N THR A 324 -23.03 14.63 -29.12
CA THR A 324 -21.60 14.49 -29.50
C THR A 324 -20.90 13.31 -28.82
N ARG A 325 -21.50 12.74 -27.75
CA ARG A 325 -21.12 11.40 -27.24
C ARG A 325 -21.14 10.33 -28.36
N CYS A 326 -21.99 10.53 -29.36
CA CYS A 326 -22.14 9.63 -30.51
C CYS A 326 -21.02 9.78 -31.57
N VAL A 327 -20.21 10.85 -31.54
CA VAL A 327 -19.14 11.07 -32.54
C VAL A 327 -17.78 10.52 -32.08
N ILE A 328 -17.77 9.70 -31.04
CA ILE A 328 -16.64 8.87 -30.63
C ILE A 328 -16.66 7.50 -31.36
N GLY A 329 -17.78 7.17 -32.01
CA GLY A 329 -18.01 5.88 -32.69
C GLY A 329 -17.65 5.82 -34.18
N GLY A 330 -17.24 6.92 -34.81
CA GLY A 330 -16.91 6.92 -36.24
C GLY A 330 -16.06 8.12 -36.64
N THR A 331 -14.84 7.86 -37.11
CA THR A 331 -13.99 8.81 -37.85
C THR A 331 -13.49 10.10 -37.16
N ARG A 332 -13.90 10.45 -35.94
CA ARG A 332 -13.36 11.63 -35.18
C ARG A 332 -12.56 11.29 -33.92
N ARG A 333 -12.34 10.00 -33.65
CA ARG A 333 -11.68 9.46 -32.44
C ARG A 333 -10.31 10.11 -32.14
N TRP A 334 -9.53 10.42 -33.18
CA TRP A 334 -8.14 10.87 -33.06
C TRP A 334 -7.91 12.35 -33.39
N GLN A 335 -8.93 13.07 -33.87
CA GLN A 335 -8.83 14.52 -34.09
C GLN A 335 -8.50 15.27 -32.79
N ILE A 336 -8.96 14.75 -31.64
CA ILE A 336 -8.65 15.32 -30.32
C ILE A 336 -7.16 15.21 -30.00
N VAL A 337 -6.53 14.07 -30.32
CA VAL A 337 -5.08 13.87 -30.10
C VAL A 337 -4.26 14.81 -30.98
N THR A 338 -4.61 14.89 -32.27
CA THR A 338 -3.91 15.80 -33.19
C THR A 338 -4.10 17.26 -32.80
N ALA A 339 -5.31 17.65 -32.39
CA ALA A 339 -5.59 19.01 -31.92
C ALA A 339 -4.83 19.34 -30.62
N GLU A 340 -4.73 18.39 -29.69
CA GLU A 340 -3.97 18.58 -28.45
C GLU A 340 -2.47 18.68 -28.73
N ILE A 341 -1.90 17.89 -29.66
CA ILE A 341 -0.50 18.04 -30.08
C ILE A 341 -0.25 19.44 -30.64
N ALA A 342 -1.08 19.89 -31.58
CA ALA A 342 -0.95 21.22 -32.19
C ALA A 342 -1.09 22.35 -31.15
N GLU A 343 -1.95 22.16 -30.15
CA GLU A 343 -2.08 23.09 -29.02
C GLU A 343 -0.82 23.12 -28.15
N LEU A 344 -0.27 21.95 -27.78
CA LEU A 344 0.97 21.88 -26.99
C LEU A 344 2.13 22.55 -27.73
N GLU A 345 2.24 22.35 -29.04
CA GLU A 345 3.22 23.02 -29.90
C GLU A 345 2.98 24.55 -29.96
N ALA A 346 1.73 25.01 -30.08
CA ALA A 346 1.40 26.43 -30.07
C ALA A 346 1.68 27.11 -28.73
N LEU A 347 1.59 26.36 -27.63
CA LEU A 347 2.02 26.79 -26.29
C LEU A 347 3.55 26.80 -26.12
N GLY A 348 4.31 26.36 -27.13
CA GLY A 348 5.76 26.30 -27.09
C GLY A 348 6.32 25.17 -26.23
N ILE A 349 5.53 24.12 -25.95
CA ILE A 349 5.97 22.98 -25.15
C ILE A 349 6.97 22.15 -25.95
N HIS A 350 8.19 22.04 -25.42
CA HIS A 350 9.30 21.33 -26.06
C HIS A 350 10.09 20.54 -24.99
N PRO A 351 10.83 19.48 -25.36
CA PRO A 351 11.55 18.64 -24.40
C PRO A 351 12.45 19.44 -23.48
N ASP A 352 13.22 20.40 -23.99
CA ASP A 352 14.27 21.08 -23.20
C ASP A 352 13.78 22.12 -22.19
N MET A 353 12.47 22.38 -22.11
CA MET A 353 11.95 23.39 -21.19
C MET A 353 12.19 22.99 -19.71
N SER A 354 12.31 24.01 -18.85
CA SER A 354 12.39 23.80 -17.41
C SER A 354 11.03 23.37 -16.84
N PHE A 355 11.05 22.78 -15.64
CA PHE A 355 9.83 22.49 -14.91
C PHE A 355 8.99 23.76 -14.70
N ASP A 356 9.59 24.86 -14.21
CA ASP A 356 8.86 26.10 -13.93
C ASP A 356 8.15 26.66 -15.17
N ALA A 357 8.82 26.68 -16.32
CA ALA A 357 8.22 27.12 -17.57
C ALA A 357 7.05 26.21 -17.99
N PHE A 358 7.19 24.90 -17.81
CA PHE A 358 6.11 23.95 -18.11
C PHE A 358 4.94 24.08 -17.13
N ASP A 359 5.24 24.30 -15.85
CA ASP A 359 4.27 24.47 -14.79
C ASP A 359 3.41 25.71 -15.01
N ASP A 360 4.03 26.85 -15.35
CA ASP A 360 3.34 28.11 -15.61
C ASP A 360 2.51 28.07 -16.90
N VAL A 361 3.06 27.51 -17.98
CA VAL A 361 2.39 27.50 -19.30
C VAL A 361 1.32 26.42 -19.40
N PHE A 362 1.49 25.27 -18.74
CA PHE A 362 0.62 24.11 -18.91
C PHE A 362 -0.07 23.65 -17.63
N LEU A 363 0.67 23.34 -16.55
CA LEU A 363 0.07 22.69 -15.38
C LEU A 363 -0.90 23.62 -14.65
N LYS A 364 -0.47 24.84 -14.30
CA LYS A 364 -1.31 25.83 -13.60
C LYS A 364 -2.45 26.39 -14.46
N SER A 365 -2.25 26.48 -15.77
CA SER A 365 -3.19 27.14 -16.68
C SER A 365 -4.23 26.18 -17.30
N ARG A 366 -3.88 24.89 -17.48
CA ARG A 366 -4.71 23.90 -18.19
C ARG A 366 -5.21 22.77 -17.29
N VAL A 367 -4.51 22.43 -16.22
CA VAL A 367 -4.91 21.32 -15.35
C VAL A 367 -5.75 21.86 -14.22
N ASN A 368 -7.07 21.84 -14.41
CA ASN A 368 -7.98 22.10 -13.31
C ASN A 368 -7.95 20.95 -12.30
N PHE A 369 -7.93 21.27 -11.00
CA PHE A 369 -8.14 20.30 -9.94
C PHE A 369 -9.63 19.89 -9.86
N THR A 370 -10.10 19.18 -10.89
CA THR A 370 -11.44 18.58 -10.92
C THR A 370 -11.37 17.12 -11.38
N HIS A 371 -12.47 16.39 -11.23
CA HIS A 371 -12.60 15.06 -11.82
C HIS A 371 -12.70 15.19 -13.34
N GLY A 372 -11.73 14.66 -14.10
CA GLY A 372 -11.80 14.77 -15.55
C GLY A 372 -10.56 14.31 -16.31
N GLY A 373 -10.72 14.25 -17.64
CA GLY A 373 -9.67 13.88 -18.59
C GLY A 373 -8.90 15.09 -19.11
N HIS A 374 -8.33 15.91 -18.21
CA HIS A 374 -7.70 17.23 -18.51
C HIS A 374 -6.73 17.29 -19.69
N SER A 375 -6.15 16.15 -20.07
CA SER A 375 -5.20 16.03 -21.16
C SER A 375 -5.04 14.54 -21.51
N PHE A 376 -5.07 14.19 -22.79
CA PHE A 376 -4.72 12.85 -23.25
C PHE A 376 -3.25 12.76 -23.60
N VAL A 377 -2.65 13.82 -24.15
CA VAL A 377 -1.26 13.84 -24.64
C VAL A 377 -0.32 14.43 -23.58
N GLY A 378 -0.59 15.63 -23.08
CA GLY A 378 0.25 16.30 -22.06
C GLY A 378 0.56 15.45 -20.82
N ARG A 379 -0.34 14.55 -20.40
CA ARG A 379 -0.07 13.59 -19.30
C ARG A 379 1.08 12.63 -19.56
N GLY A 380 1.45 12.40 -20.81
CA GLY A 380 2.58 11.56 -21.20
C GLY A 380 3.94 12.28 -21.16
N LEU A 381 3.97 13.58 -20.89
CA LEU A 381 5.20 14.38 -20.80
C LEU A 381 5.89 14.15 -19.45
N TYR A 382 6.28 12.89 -19.17
CA TYR A 382 6.75 12.47 -17.84
C TYR A 382 8.03 13.18 -17.41
N ALA A 383 8.96 13.44 -18.33
CA ALA A 383 10.23 14.10 -18.01
C ALA A 383 10.02 15.49 -17.42
N LEU A 384 9.08 16.26 -18.00
CA LEU A 384 8.76 17.61 -17.54
C LEU A 384 8.03 17.58 -16.20
N GLN A 385 7.09 16.64 -16.01
CA GLN A 385 6.36 16.49 -14.74
C GLN A 385 7.27 16.03 -13.60
N LEU A 386 8.11 15.02 -13.82
CA LEU A 386 9.01 14.48 -12.81
C LEU A 386 10.16 15.43 -12.45
N ALA A 387 10.56 16.32 -13.36
CA ALA A 387 11.62 17.29 -13.09
C ALA A 387 11.31 18.14 -11.84
N GLY A 388 10.07 18.60 -11.64
CA GLY A 388 9.69 19.35 -10.44
C GLY A 388 9.80 18.54 -9.16
N TRP A 389 9.43 17.25 -9.21
CA TRP A 389 9.58 16.35 -8.07
C TRP A 389 11.06 16.12 -7.72
N TYR A 390 11.93 15.90 -8.70
CA TYR A 390 13.39 15.77 -8.47
C TYR A 390 14.07 17.08 -8.07
N GLN A 391 13.51 18.24 -8.43
CA GLN A 391 13.97 19.53 -7.92
C GLN A 391 13.59 19.73 -6.44
N ALA A 392 12.41 19.25 -6.04
CA ALA A 392 11.88 19.45 -4.70
C ALA A 392 12.34 18.40 -3.67
N PHE A 393 12.64 17.18 -4.10
CA PHE A 393 12.99 16.06 -3.23
C PHE A 393 14.25 15.33 -3.71
N PRO A 394 15.09 14.82 -2.79
CA PRO A 394 16.25 14.02 -3.17
C PRO A 394 15.82 12.74 -3.88
N SER A 395 16.63 12.27 -4.84
CA SER A 395 16.35 11.04 -5.60
C SER A 395 16.15 9.80 -4.72
N SER A 396 16.75 9.75 -3.53
CA SER A 396 16.54 8.67 -2.55
C SER A 396 15.12 8.58 -1.98
N ARG A 397 14.29 9.62 -2.18
CA ARG A 397 12.86 9.64 -1.81
C ARG A 397 11.94 9.34 -2.99
N ILE A 398 12.45 9.21 -4.21
CA ILE A 398 11.64 9.00 -5.42
C ILE A 398 12.02 7.67 -6.07
N HIS A 399 11.03 6.82 -6.30
CA HIS A 399 11.21 5.59 -7.07
C HIS A 399 10.27 5.55 -8.28
N VAL A 400 10.83 5.22 -9.45
CA VAL A 400 10.09 5.17 -10.71
C VAL A 400 10.04 3.73 -11.21
N VAL A 401 8.83 3.20 -11.31
CA VAL A 401 8.51 1.85 -11.76
C VAL A 401 8.13 1.87 -13.24
N ASN A 402 8.64 0.92 -14.01
CA ASN A 402 8.18 0.65 -15.36
C ASN A 402 7.07 -0.41 -15.35
N MET A 403 5.88 -0.05 -15.83
CA MET A 403 4.75 -0.97 -15.92
C MET A 403 5.06 -2.21 -16.76
N ASP A 404 5.90 -2.09 -17.79
CA ASP A 404 6.21 -3.20 -18.70
C ASP A 404 6.99 -4.33 -18.00
N ASP A 405 7.73 -4.01 -16.95
CA ASP A 405 8.54 -4.98 -16.21
C ASP A 405 7.67 -5.90 -15.33
N MET A 406 6.42 -5.51 -15.06
CA MET A 406 5.46 -6.28 -14.24
C MET A 406 4.54 -7.21 -15.06
N LYS A 407 4.77 -7.36 -16.38
CA LYS A 407 3.88 -8.14 -17.27
C LYS A 407 3.91 -9.65 -17.03
N THR A 408 4.96 -10.17 -16.41
CA THR A 408 5.11 -11.60 -16.08
C THR A 408 5.14 -11.77 -14.56
N PRO A 409 4.73 -12.92 -14.00
CA PRO A 409 4.82 -13.16 -12.55
C PRO A 409 6.22 -12.94 -11.98
N THR A 410 7.26 -13.43 -12.67
CA THR A 410 8.65 -13.24 -12.26
C THR A 410 9.09 -11.78 -12.34
N GLY A 411 8.74 -11.08 -13.43
CA GLY A 411 9.04 -9.65 -13.57
C GLY A 411 8.34 -8.80 -12.51
N LEU A 412 7.06 -9.12 -12.22
CA LEU A 412 6.31 -8.50 -11.14
C LEU A 412 7.00 -8.69 -9.79
N GLN A 413 7.41 -9.91 -9.44
CA GLN A 413 8.11 -10.18 -8.18
C GLN A 413 9.40 -9.37 -8.08
N ASN A 414 10.23 -9.35 -9.14
CA ASN A 414 11.48 -8.58 -9.16
C ASN A 414 11.26 -7.06 -8.95
N VAL A 415 10.23 -6.51 -9.60
CA VAL A 415 9.84 -5.10 -9.40
C VAL A 415 9.40 -4.87 -7.96
N MET A 416 8.56 -5.76 -7.43
CA MET A 416 8.05 -5.63 -6.07
C MET A 416 9.13 -5.80 -5.00
N ASP A 417 10.14 -6.65 -5.21
CA ASP A 417 11.30 -6.75 -4.32
C ASP A 417 12.05 -5.41 -4.24
N THR A 418 12.20 -4.73 -5.37
CA THR A 418 12.82 -3.39 -5.42
C THR A 418 11.95 -2.34 -4.74
N VAL A 419 10.62 -2.39 -4.94
CA VAL A 419 9.66 -1.50 -4.29
C VAL A 419 9.64 -1.72 -2.77
N PHE A 420 9.62 -2.96 -2.29
CA PHE A 420 9.66 -3.28 -0.86
C PHE A 420 10.97 -2.81 -0.25
N SER A 421 12.11 -3.07 -0.90
CA SER A 421 13.39 -2.54 -0.44
C SER A 421 13.41 -1.01 -0.38
N PHE A 422 12.83 -0.32 -1.36
CA PHE A 422 12.75 1.15 -1.38
C PHE A 422 11.83 1.72 -0.27
N LEU A 423 10.79 0.98 0.08
CA LEU A 423 9.86 1.29 1.17
C LEU A 423 10.38 0.86 2.54
N ASP A 424 11.61 0.34 2.63
CA ASP A 424 12.18 -0.21 3.86
C ASP A 424 11.31 -1.35 4.45
N LEU A 425 10.66 -2.12 3.57
CA LEU A 425 9.87 -3.30 3.88
C LEU A 425 10.69 -4.58 3.63
N PRO A 426 10.55 -5.61 4.50
CA PRO A 426 11.22 -6.89 4.28
C PRO A 426 10.79 -7.59 2.98
N PRO A 427 11.58 -8.57 2.49
CA PRO A 427 11.19 -9.37 1.33
C PRO A 427 9.83 -10.04 1.53
N TYR A 428 9.01 -10.05 0.48
CA TYR A 428 7.66 -10.61 0.50
C TYR A 428 7.28 -11.19 -0.86
N ALA A 429 6.78 -12.43 -0.87
CA ALA A 429 6.31 -13.10 -2.07
C ALA A 429 4.88 -12.67 -2.40
N ILE A 430 4.69 -12.03 -3.54
CA ILE A 430 3.36 -11.59 -4.01
C ILE A 430 2.49 -12.81 -4.28
N GLN A 431 1.30 -12.83 -3.67
CA GLN A 431 0.37 -13.95 -3.78
C GLN A 431 -0.59 -13.75 -4.96
N ASP A 432 -1.23 -12.58 -5.04
CA ASP A 432 -2.13 -12.22 -6.13
C ASP A 432 -1.38 -11.36 -7.16
N THR A 433 -0.99 -11.99 -8.27
CA THR A 433 -0.30 -11.33 -9.38
C THR A 433 -1.27 -10.70 -10.39
N SER A 434 -2.58 -10.75 -10.16
CA SER A 434 -3.57 -10.26 -11.13
C SER A 434 -3.51 -8.74 -11.27
N ALA A 435 -3.47 -8.27 -12.52
CA ALA A 435 -3.56 -6.85 -12.82
C ALA A 435 -5.00 -6.36 -12.59
N LYS A 436 -5.12 -5.19 -11.96
CA LYS A 436 -6.40 -4.59 -11.58
C LYS A 436 -6.83 -3.54 -12.59
N ASN A 437 -8.14 -3.40 -12.79
CA ASN A 437 -8.74 -2.45 -13.73
C ASN A 437 -8.23 -2.59 -15.18
N THR A 438 -7.90 -3.81 -15.61
CA THR A 438 -7.53 -4.12 -16.99
C THR A 438 -8.75 -4.03 -17.91
N ARG A 439 -8.55 -3.56 -19.15
CA ARG A 439 -9.60 -3.49 -20.17
C ARG A 439 -9.06 -4.02 -21.49
N ALA A 440 -9.82 -4.91 -22.12
CA ALA A 440 -9.65 -5.23 -23.52
C ALA A 440 -10.32 -4.13 -24.35
N TYR A 441 -9.66 -3.68 -25.42
CA TYR A 441 -10.18 -2.65 -26.31
C TYR A 441 -10.59 -3.29 -27.63
N ALA A 442 -11.83 -3.05 -28.06
CA ALA A 442 -12.42 -3.71 -29.23
C ALA A 442 -11.68 -3.41 -30.56
N ALA A 443 -10.97 -2.28 -30.63
CA ALA A 443 -10.15 -1.93 -31.79
C ALA A 443 -8.80 -1.35 -31.32
N PRO A 444 -7.68 -1.69 -31.98
CA PRO A 444 -6.37 -1.10 -31.69
C PRO A 444 -6.30 0.37 -32.12
N LEU A 445 -5.28 1.08 -31.62
CA LEU A 445 -4.90 2.40 -32.12
C LEU A 445 -4.54 2.28 -33.62
N ASN A 446 -5.07 3.16 -34.47
CA ASN A 446 -4.71 3.18 -35.89
C ASN A 446 -3.23 3.56 -36.06
N ALA A 447 -2.58 3.00 -37.09
CA ALA A 447 -1.15 3.13 -37.30
C ALA A 447 -0.68 4.60 -37.45
N ASP A 448 -1.40 5.44 -38.18
CA ASP A 448 -1.05 6.86 -38.37
C ASP A 448 -1.03 7.64 -37.05
N THR A 449 -2.06 7.50 -36.20
CA THR A 449 -2.08 8.20 -34.90
C THR A 449 -1.00 7.67 -33.96
N ARG A 450 -0.75 6.35 -33.98
CA ARG A 450 0.35 5.75 -33.22
C ARG A 450 1.68 6.37 -33.63
N GLN A 451 1.97 6.41 -34.93
CA GLN A 451 3.20 6.99 -35.46
C GLN A 451 3.33 8.47 -35.09
N ARG A 452 2.26 9.27 -35.19
CA ARG A 452 2.26 10.68 -34.77
C ARG A 452 2.61 10.86 -33.30
N LEU A 453 1.98 10.07 -32.41
CA LEU A 453 2.28 10.10 -30.98
C LEU A 453 3.71 9.63 -30.67
N GLU A 454 4.18 8.60 -31.36
CA GLU A 454 5.56 8.10 -31.21
C GLU A 454 6.58 9.18 -31.61
N VAL A 455 6.39 9.84 -32.75
CA VAL A 455 7.22 10.97 -33.20
C VAL A 455 7.16 12.12 -32.20
N PHE A 456 5.97 12.48 -31.73
CA PHE A 456 5.79 13.55 -30.76
C PHE A 456 6.49 13.26 -29.42
N TYR A 457 6.34 12.05 -28.87
CA TYR A 457 6.92 11.71 -27.57
C TYR A 457 8.41 11.37 -27.62
N ALA A 458 8.96 10.95 -28.76
CA ALA A 458 10.37 10.57 -28.89
C ALA A 458 11.36 11.55 -28.21
N PRO A 459 11.33 12.88 -28.47
CA PRO A 459 12.22 13.81 -27.79
C PRO A 459 12.02 13.88 -26.27
N PHE A 460 10.78 13.80 -25.78
CA PHE A 460 10.47 13.82 -24.35
C PHE A 460 10.90 12.53 -23.66
N ASN A 461 10.79 11.40 -24.35
CA ASN A 461 11.24 10.08 -23.93
C ASN A 461 12.76 10.02 -23.80
N ALA A 462 13.49 10.60 -24.75
CA ALA A 462 14.95 10.74 -24.66
C ALA A 462 15.34 11.58 -23.42
N LYS A 463 14.65 12.70 -23.17
CA LYS A 463 14.88 13.50 -21.95
C LYS A 463 14.55 12.73 -20.67
N LEU A 464 13.48 11.93 -20.66
CA LEU A 464 13.12 11.08 -19.53
C LEU A 464 14.24 10.08 -19.22
N LYS A 465 14.80 9.43 -20.24
CA LYS A 465 15.91 8.50 -20.08
C LYS A 465 17.11 9.18 -19.41
N THR A 466 17.49 10.37 -19.85
CA THR A 466 18.56 11.15 -19.23
C THR A 466 18.25 11.53 -17.78
N LEU A 467 17.02 11.96 -17.49
CA LEU A 467 16.59 12.31 -16.13
C LEU A 467 16.70 11.12 -15.16
N LEU A 468 16.34 9.93 -15.63
CA LEU A 468 16.31 8.73 -14.79
C LEU A 468 17.67 8.05 -14.63
N GLN A 469 18.61 8.21 -15.58
CA GLN A 469 19.98 7.69 -15.45
C GLN A 469 20.71 8.16 -14.19
N GLY A 470 20.37 9.34 -13.66
CA GLY A 470 20.95 9.86 -12.42
C GLY A 470 20.26 9.38 -11.12
N SER A 471 19.14 8.67 -11.21
CA SER A 471 18.25 8.42 -10.06
C SER A 471 17.65 7.02 -9.97
N SER A 472 17.64 6.22 -11.05
CA SER A 472 17.00 4.90 -11.09
C SER A 472 17.72 3.95 -12.05
N THR A 473 17.79 2.67 -11.68
CA THR A 473 18.27 1.58 -12.55
C THR A 473 17.21 1.07 -13.54
N THR A 474 15.97 1.58 -13.45
CA THR A 474 14.84 1.16 -14.28
C THR A 474 15.04 1.61 -15.73
N SER A 475 14.98 0.66 -16.67
CA SER A 475 15.05 0.93 -18.11
C SER A 475 13.66 0.94 -18.74
N PHE A 476 13.47 1.78 -19.76
CA PHE A 476 12.22 1.89 -20.49
C PHE A 476 12.48 1.62 -21.97
N SER A 477 12.06 0.46 -22.47
CA SER A 477 12.29 0.05 -23.86
C SER A 477 11.60 0.94 -24.89
N TRP A 478 10.57 1.67 -24.48
CA TRP A 478 9.86 2.66 -25.28
C TRP A 478 10.47 4.07 -25.19
N ALA A 479 11.45 4.29 -24.31
CA ALA A 479 12.11 5.58 -24.14
C ALA A 479 13.40 5.71 -24.98
N VAL A 480 13.34 5.22 -26.23
CA VAL A 480 14.47 5.17 -27.17
C VAL A 480 14.44 6.36 -28.12
#